data_AF-A0A661HFU2-F1
#
_entry.id   AF-A0A661HFU2-F1
#
_cell.length_a   1.000
_cell.length_b   1.000
_cell.length_c   1.000
_cell.angle_alpha   90.00
_cell.angle_beta   90.00
_cell.angle_gamma   90.00
#
_symmetry.space_group_name_H-M   'P 1'
#
loop_
_entity.id
_entity.type
_entity.pdbx_description
1 polymer ?
#
loop_
_entity_poly.entity_id
_entity_poly.type
_entity_poly.pdbx_seq_one_letter_code
_entity_poly.pdbx_strand_id
1 'polypeptide(L)'
;MAKGDSLKRYKIEQKAQTRKRIEGAIETLKSTQGDKKITVAQVAALSGITRASIYANYQDLIERLKSPTDKNSLYVQNNVKDKNEVISKLREENKDLRLANQKLMDQVVSLKKLLNK
;
A
#
# COMPACT_ATOMS: atom_id res chain seq x y z
N MET A 1 -2.24 -53.82 9.44
CA MET A 1 -3.02 -52.57 9.50
C MET A 1 -2.38 -51.63 10.51
N ALA A 2 -2.60 -50.29 10.43
CA ALA A 2 -2.31 -49.28 11.47
C ALA A 2 -0.98 -48.46 11.49
N LYS A 3 -0.25 -48.25 10.39
CA LYS A 3 0.80 -47.19 10.32
C LYS A 3 0.38 -45.93 9.54
N GLY A 4 -0.55 -46.06 8.58
CA GLY A 4 -1.00 -44.93 7.76
C GLY A 4 -1.94 -43.95 8.47
N ASP A 5 -2.78 -44.44 9.39
CA ASP A 5 -3.77 -43.61 10.06
C ASP A 5 -3.18 -42.76 11.19
N SER A 6 -2.16 -43.25 11.90
CA SER A 6 -1.47 -42.48 12.93
C SER A 6 -0.73 -41.27 12.36
N LEU A 7 -0.06 -41.45 11.21
CA LEU A 7 0.66 -40.37 10.53
C LEU A 7 -0.29 -39.28 10.00
N LYS A 8 -1.46 -39.68 9.50
CA LYS A 8 -2.52 -38.76 9.05
C LYS A 8 -3.07 -37.96 10.22
N ARG A 9 -3.39 -38.61 11.35
CA ARG A 9 -3.88 -37.95 12.57
C ARG A 9 -2.87 -36.95 13.12
N TYR A 10 -1.59 -37.32 13.19
CA TYR A 10 -0.52 -36.44 13.63
C TYR A 10 -0.40 -35.17 12.77
N LYS A 11 -0.45 -35.31 11.44
CA LYS A 11 -0.42 -34.15 10.53
C LYS A 11 -1.63 -33.23 10.69
N ILE A 12 -2.82 -33.80 10.95
CA ILE A 12 -4.04 -33.04 11.20
C ILE A 12 -3.92 -32.26 12.52
N GLU A 13 -3.47 -32.91 13.59
CA GLU A 13 -3.24 -32.27 14.88
C GLU A 13 -2.19 -31.16 14.81
N GLN A 14 -1.08 -31.40 14.10
CA GLN A 14 -0.03 -30.41 13.91
C GLN A 14 -0.56 -29.19 13.14
N LYS A 15 -1.38 -29.40 12.09
CA LYS A 15 -2.03 -28.32 11.37
C LYS A 15 -2.98 -27.53 12.27
N ALA A 16 -3.76 -28.20 13.11
CA ALA A 16 -4.69 -27.56 14.03
C ALA A 16 -3.96 -26.73 15.11
N GLN A 17 -2.88 -27.25 15.70
CA GLN A 17 -2.05 -26.52 16.65
C GLN A 17 -1.41 -25.29 16.02
N THR A 18 -0.91 -25.43 14.80
CA THR A 18 -0.32 -24.34 14.03
C THR A 18 -1.36 -23.25 13.72
N ARG A 19 -2.58 -23.66 13.38
CA ARG A 19 -3.71 -22.74 13.19
C ARG A 19 -4.02 -21.93 14.45
N LYS A 20 -4.14 -22.59 15.60
CA LYS A 20 -4.38 -21.94 16.91
C LYS A 20 -3.28 -20.93 17.27
N ARG A 21 -2.02 -21.24 16.95
CA ARG A 21 -0.90 -20.31 17.17
C ARG A 21 -1.02 -19.05 16.32
N ILE A 22 -1.43 -19.18 15.06
CA ILE A 22 -1.67 -18.03 14.18
C ILE A 22 -2.86 -17.20 14.69
N GLU A 23 -3.97 -17.84 15.06
CA GLU A 23 -5.16 -17.17 15.60
C GLU A 23 -4.83 -16.40 16.88
N GLY A 24 -4.12 -17.03 17.84
CA GLY A 24 -3.67 -16.35 19.06
C GLY A 24 -2.69 -15.21 18.79
N ALA A 25 -1.82 -15.35 17.78
CA ALA A 25 -0.93 -14.26 17.37
C ALA A 25 -1.70 -13.08 16.78
N ILE A 26 -2.79 -13.34 16.05
CA ILE A 26 -3.66 -12.29 15.53
C ILE A 26 -4.39 -11.58 16.67
N GLU A 27 -4.96 -12.30 17.63
CA GLU A 27 -5.67 -11.72 18.77
C GLU A 27 -4.77 -10.86 19.65
N THR A 28 -3.56 -11.34 19.94
CA THR A 28 -2.56 -10.57 20.70
C THR A 28 -2.13 -9.32 19.96
N LEU A 29 -1.95 -9.37 18.64
CA LEU A 29 -1.65 -8.17 17.84
C LEU A 29 -2.82 -7.18 17.81
N LYS A 30 -4.06 -7.67 17.75
CA LYS A 30 -5.26 -6.82 17.85
C LYS A 30 -5.34 -6.11 19.20
N SER A 31 -5.08 -6.83 20.30
CA SER A 31 -5.17 -6.24 21.64
C SER A 31 -4.02 -5.27 21.95
N THR A 32 -2.80 -5.53 21.44
CA THR A 32 -1.64 -4.65 21.69
C THR A 32 -1.54 -3.47 20.74
N GLN A 33 -1.94 -3.60 19.47
CA GLN A 33 -1.78 -2.54 18.47
C GLN A 33 -3.05 -1.74 18.19
N GLY A 34 -4.21 -2.18 18.70
CA GLY A 34 -5.50 -1.52 18.50
C GLY A 34 -5.87 -1.43 17.02
N ASP A 35 -6.18 -0.22 16.55
CA ASP A 35 -6.61 0.05 15.16
C ASP A 35 -5.47 0.07 14.12
N LYS A 36 -4.22 -0.18 14.53
CA LYS A 36 -3.10 -0.21 13.58
C LYS A 36 -3.21 -1.41 12.64
N LYS A 37 -2.79 -1.22 11.40
CA LYS A 37 -2.79 -2.27 10.37
C LYS A 37 -1.87 -3.42 10.78
N ILE A 38 -2.47 -4.58 11.05
CA ILE A 38 -1.74 -5.82 11.32
C ILE A 38 -1.20 -6.37 10.00
N THR A 39 0.10 -6.60 9.95
CA THR A 39 0.77 -7.17 8.78
C THR A 39 1.04 -8.66 8.96
N VAL A 40 1.08 -9.39 7.84
CA VAL A 40 1.42 -10.82 7.82
C VAL A 40 2.83 -11.07 8.37
N ALA A 41 3.76 -10.12 8.22
CA ALA A 41 5.10 -10.21 8.78
C ALA A 41 5.09 -10.22 10.32
N GLN A 42 4.24 -9.41 10.95
CA GLN A 42 4.08 -9.39 12.41
C GLN A 42 3.44 -10.68 12.91
N VAL A 43 2.40 -11.17 12.22
CA VAL A 43 1.75 -12.46 12.56
C VAL A 43 2.76 -13.60 12.44
N ALA A 44 3.57 -13.62 11.39
CA ALA A 44 4.64 -14.61 11.19
C ALA A 44 5.68 -14.59 12.32
N ALA A 45 6.15 -13.40 12.69
CA ALA A 45 7.13 -13.23 13.76
C ALA A 45 6.59 -13.72 15.12
N LEU A 46 5.33 -13.43 15.42
CA LEU A 46 4.74 -13.72 16.72
C LEU A 46 4.25 -15.17 16.84
N SER A 47 3.80 -15.78 15.74
CA SER A 47 3.38 -17.20 15.71
C SER A 47 4.54 -18.19 15.49
N GLY A 48 5.72 -17.71 15.12
CA GLY A 48 6.89 -18.54 14.81
C GLY A 48 6.76 -19.32 13.50
N ILE A 49 5.99 -18.81 12.54
CA ILE A 49 5.69 -19.48 11.27
C ILE A 49 6.14 -18.59 10.11
N THR A 50 6.69 -19.20 9.07
CA THR A 50 7.15 -18.44 7.90
C THR A 50 5.97 -17.83 7.13
N ARG A 51 6.17 -16.64 6.56
CA ARG A 51 5.19 -15.98 5.69
C ARG A 51 4.71 -16.89 4.56
N ALA A 52 5.63 -17.63 3.94
CA ALA A 52 5.33 -18.58 2.87
C ALA A 52 4.34 -19.67 3.33
N SER A 53 4.55 -20.25 4.52
CA SER A 53 3.65 -21.26 5.07
C SER A 53 2.26 -20.70 5.38
N ILE A 54 2.18 -19.44 5.83
CA ILE A 54 0.91 -18.77 6.10
C ILE A 54 0.14 -18.59 4.79
N TYR A 55 0.77 -18.05 3.74
CA TYR A 55 0.10 -17.87 2.45
C TYR A 55 -0.29 -19.20 1.79
N ALA A 56 0.52 -20.25 1.94
CA ALA A 56 0.23 -21.53 1.31
C ALA A 56 -0.88 -22.34 1.99
N ASN A 57 -0.99 -22.27 3.33
CA ASN A 57 -1.83 -23.20 4.11
C ASN A 57 -2.89 -22.51 4.99
N TYR A 58 -2.76 -21.21 5.25
CA TYR A 58 -3.55 -20.48 6.24
C TYR A 58 -4.00 -19.10 5.72
N GLN A 59 -4.23 -19.00 4.41
CA GLN A 59 -4.65 -17.76 3.75
C GLN A 59 -5.99 -17.25 4.29
N ASP A 60 -6.90 -18.16 4.67
CA ASP A 60 -8.20 -17.89 5.28
C ASP A 60 -8.10 -17.02 6.54
N LEU A 61 -7.07 -17.23 7.36
CA LEU A 61 -6.85 -16.48 8.59
C LEU A 61 -6.39 -15.05 8.33
N ILE A 62 -5.64 -14.84 7.25
CA ILE A 62 -5.09 -13.54 6.88
C ILE A 62 -6.09 -12.71 6.07
N GLU A 63 -6.95 -13.34 5.29
CA GLU A 63 -8.02 -12.63 4.57
C GLU A 63 -8.96 -11.88 5.52
N ARG A 64 -9.19 -12.43 6.72
CA ARG A 64 -9.95 -11.75 7.78
C ARG A 64 -9.25 -10.52 8.35
N LEU A 65 -7.94 -10.36 8.13
CA LEU A 65 -7.17 -9.17 8.49
C LEU A 65 -7.17 -8.11 7.38
N LYS A 66 -7.44 -8.51 6.14
CA LYS A 66 -7.62 -7.58 5.03
C LYS A 66 -8.95 -6.87 5.24
N SER A 67 -8.85 -5.66 5.78
CA SER A 67 -9.99 -4.77 5.92
C SER A 67 -10.72 -4.65 4.58
N PRO A 68 -12.07 -4.59 4.53
CA PRO A 68 -12.82 -4.45 3.29
C PRO A 68 -12.44 -3.20 2.46
N THR A 69 -11.69 -2.28 3.07
CA THR A 69 -11.07 -1.10 2.45
C THR A 69 -9.93 -1.39 1.47
N ASP A 70 -9.39 -2.61 1.36
CA ASP A 70 -8.39 -2.93 0.31
C ASP A 70 -9.00 -2.92 -1.12
N LYS A 71 -10.33 -2.80 -1.26
CA LYS A 71 -10.99 -2.48 -2.55
C LYS A 71 -10.68 -1.06 -3.07
N ASN A 72 -10.10 -0.16 -2.27
CA ASN A 72 -9.72 1.20 -2.70
C ASN A 72 -8.42 1.28 -3.50
N SER A 73 -7.71 0.17 -3.76
CA SER A 73 -6.49 0.18 -4.59
C SER A 73 -6.73 0.74 -6.00
N LEU A 74 -7.91 0.52 -6.59
CA LEU A 74 -8.28 1.06 -7.90
C LEU A 74 -8.57 2.58 -7.86
N TYR A 75 -9.18 3.06 -6.77
CA TYR A 75 -9.50 4.49 -6.60
C TYR A 75 -8.24 5.33 -6.36
N VAL A 76 -7.24 4.78 -5.65
CA VAL A 76 -5.95 5.45 -5.44
C VAL A 76 -5.15 5.53 -6.73
N GLN A 77 -5.14 4.48 -7.58
CA GLN A 77 -4.45 4.53 -8.87
C GLN A 77 -5.06 5.53 -9.85
N ASN A 78 -6.39 5.63 -9.91
CA ASN A 78 -7.06 6.61 -10.78
C ASN A 78 -6.80 8.05 -10.31
N ASN A 79 -6.87 8.32 -9.00
CA ASN A 79 -6.53 9.65 -8.47
C ASN A 79 -5.07 10.07 -8.71
N VAL A 80 -4.13 9.12 -8.75
CA VAL A 80 -2.72 9.43 -9.05
C VAL A 80 -2.54 9.78 -10.53
N LYS A 81 -3.25 9.12 -11.45
CA LYS A 81 -3.26 9.50 -12.87
C LYS A 81 -3.84 10.90 -13.08
N ASP A 82 -5.00 11.18 -12.49
CA ASP A 82 -5.67 12.48 -12.64
C ASP A 82 -4.81 13.62 -12.11
N LYS A 83 -4.14 13.42 -10.96
CA LYS A 83 -3.22 14.42 -10.39
C LYS A 83 -1.99 14.64 -11.27
N ASN A 84 -1.45 13.58 -11.88
CA ASN A 84 -0.30 13.71 -12.79
C ASN A 84 -0.65 14.47 -14.06
N GLU A 85 -1.85 14.27 -14.62
CA GLU A 85 -2.34 15.04 -15.77
C GLU A 85 -2.51 16.52 -15.43
N VAL A 86 -3.09 16.83 -14.27
CA VAL A 86 -3.23 18.22 -13.79
C VAL A 86 -1.86 18.86 -13.58
N ILE A 87 -0.89 18.15 -12.98
CA ILE A 87 0.48 18.65 -12.80
C ILE A 87 1.16 18.91 -14.15
N SER A 88 0.93 18.05 -15.15
CA SER A 88 1.49 18.25 -16.49
C SER A 88 0.94 19.51 -17.15
N LYS A 89 -0.38 19.72 -17.10
CA LYS A 89 -1.03 20.94 -17.63
C LYS A 89 -0.53 22.20 -16.91
N LEU A 90 -0.47 22.18 -15.59
CA LEU A 90 0.03 23.31 -14.80
C LEU A 90 1.50 23.64 -15.11
N ARG A 91 2.33 22.65 -15.48
CA ARG A 91 3.72 22.88 -15.89
C ARG A 91 3.81 23.55 -17.26
N GLU A 92 2.98 23.15 -18.21
CA GLU A 92 2.88 23.78 -19.53
C GLU A 92 2.38 25.23 -19.41
N GLU A 93 1.30 25.45 -18.66
CA GLU A 93 0.76 26.79 -18.39
C GLU A 93 1.81 27.70 -17.73
N ASN A 94 2.58 27.18 -16.76
CA ASN A 94 3.64 27.96 -16.12
C ASN A 94 4.76 28.33 -17.10
N LYS A 95 5.10 27.44 -18.02
CA LYS A 95 6.10 27.69 -19.06
C LYS A 95 5.64 28.80 -20.01
N ASP A 96 4.39 28.74 -20.45
CA ASP A 96 3.82 29.75 -21.34
C ASP A 96 3.72 31.12 -20.67
N LEU A 97 3.30 31.16 -19.41
CA LEU A 97 3.27 32.39 -18.62
C LEU A 97 4.67 33.00 -18.44
N ARG A 98 5.71 32.19 -18.24
CA ARG A 98 7.10 32.67 -18.17
C ARG A 98 7.56 33.30 -19.49
N LEU A 99 7.23 32.67 -20.62
CA LEU A 99 7.57 33.21 -21.94
C LEU A 99 6.82 34.52 -22.22
N ALA A 100 5.54 34.60 -21.86
CA ALA A 100 4.75 35.83 -22.00
C ALA A 100 5.30 36.96 -21.13
N ASN A 101 5.65 36.68 -19.87
CA ASN A 101 6.29 37.64 -18.97
C ASN A 101 7.63 38.14 -19.50
N GLN A 102 8.45 37.25 -20.07
CA GLN A 102 9.72 37.66 -20.66
C GLN A 102 9.50 38.63 -21.83
N LYS A 103 8.57 38.31 -22.75
CA LYS A 103 8.24 39.18 -23.88
C LYS A 103 7.70 40.54 -23.43
N LEU A 104 6.82 40.56 -22.42
CA LEU A 104 6.32 41.80 -21.83
C LEU A 104 7.44 42.63 -21.21
N MET A 105 8.36 41.99 -20.49
CA MET A 105 9.53 42.67 -19.91
C MET A 105 10.41 43.28 -20.99
N ASP A 106 10.68 42.57 -22.09
CA ASP A 106 11.45 43.07 -23.23
C ASP A 106 10.75 44.27 -23.90
N GLN A 107 9.43 44.22 -24.04
CA GLN A 107 8.63 45.35 -24.54
C GLN A 107 8.70 46.56 -23.60
N VAL A 108 8.59 46.36 -22.28
CA VAL A 108 8.72 47.44 -21.30
C VAL A 108 10.12 48.08 -21.34
N VAL A 109 11.18 47.27 -21.46
CA VAL A 109 12.56 47.77 -21.56
C VAL A 109 12.75 48.58 -22.84
N SER A 110 12.23 48.11 -23.97
CA SER A 110 12.33 48.85 -25.24
C SER A 110 11.55 50.17 -25.21
N LEU A 111 10.35 50.19 -24.65
CA LEU A 111 9.57 51.42 -24.43
C LEU A 111 10.29 52.40 -23.51
N LYS A 112 10.88 51.94 -22.40
CA LYS A 112 11.68 52.80 -21.51
C LYS A 112 12.88 53.42 -22.22
N LYS A 113 13.54 52.67 -23.11
CA LYS A 113 14.67 53.19 -23.92
C LYS A 113 14.23 54.25 -24.94
N LEU A 114 13.01 54.14 -25.48
CA LEU A 114 12.43 55.14 -26.40
C LEU A 114 12.02 56.42 -25.66
N LEU A 115 11.51 56.31 -24.44
CA LEU A 115 11.10 57.45 -23.60
C LEU A 115 12.28 58.26 -23.03
N ASN A 116 13.44 57.61 -22.86
CA ASN A 116 14.67 58.26 -22.37
C ASN A 116 15.57 58.80 -23.50
N LYS A 117 15.08 58.80 -24.75
CA LYS A 117 15.69 59.48 -25.91
C LYS A 117 14.96 60.78 -26.16
#